data_AF-A0A2P2BQZ4-F1
#
_entry.id   AF-A0A2P2BQZ4-F1
#
_cell.length_a   1.000
_cell.length_b   1.000
_cell.length_c   1.000
_cell.angle_alpha   90.00
_cell.angle_beta   90.00
_cell.angle_gamma   90.00
#
_symmetry.space_group_name_H-M   'P 1'
#
loop_
_entity.id
_entity.type
_entity.pdbx_description
1 polymer ?
#
loop_
_entity_poly.entity_id
_entity_poly.type
_entity_poly.pdbx_seq_one_letter_code
_entity_poly.pdbx_strand_id
1 'polypeptide(L)'
;MEKRMIKKIKRKDPKGLDYIINTYSSKVYFLVNKIIGFYGKEEVEECVSDVFYKVWESINEFDEKRGDFSKFIYMKTKYLALDYKRRLEKSKLHNNLEKDISNDISIEHIALDRESSEEIVKVINSFKEPDKTYFYLKYFMYYKIDDIATKYKTTRASVENRLYRCRLKIKEMLERRY
;
A
#
# COMPACT_ATOMS: atom_id res chain seq x y z
N MET A 1 8.08 15.97 -19.20
CA MET A 1 6.93 16.73 -18.66
C MET A 1 6.89 16.69 -17.14
N GLU A 2 6.95 15.51 -16.52
CA GLU A 2 6.89 15.30 -15.06
C GLU A 2 7.90 16.15 -14.26
N LYS A 3 9.21 16.14 -14.61
CA LYS A 3 10.23 16.97 -13.92
C LYS A 3 9.91 18.47 -13.86
N ARG A 4 9.30 19.02 -14.92
CA ARG A 4 8.88 20.44 -14.98
C ARG A 4 7.72 20.71 -14.01
N MET A 5 6.82 19.75 -13.86
CA MET A 5 5.69 19.83 -12.92
C MET A 5 6.15 19.63 -11.48
N ILE A 6 7.09 18.71 -11.21
CA ILE A 6 7.72 18.58 -9.88
C ILE A 6 8.37 19.90 -9.45
N LYS A 7 9.10 20.59 -10.35
CA LYS A 7 9.67 21.92 -10.07
C LYS A 7 8.59 22.97 -9.73
N LYS A 8 7.44 22.93 -10.39
CA LYS A 8 6.30 23.83 -10.10
C LYS A 8 5.71 23.56 -8.71
N ILE A 9 5.57 22.29 -8.34
CA ILE A 9 5.02 21.88 -7.05
C ILE A 9 5.96 22.25 -5.91
N LYS A 10 7.27 22.07 -6.10
CA LYS A 10 8.29 22.57 -5.16
C LYS A 10 8.21 24.09 -4.94
N ARG A 11 7.76 24.84 -5.95
CA ARG A 11 7.50 26.28 -5.88
C ARG A 11 6.09 26.65 -5.41
N LYS A 12 5.29 25.67 -4.99
CA LYS A 12 3.89 25.84 -4.57
C LYS A 12 3.01 26.49 -5.65
N ASP A 13 3.31 26.24 -6.94
CA ASP A 13 2.48 26.66 -8.07
C ASP A 13 1.27 25.72 -8.24
N PRO A 14 0.02 26.21 -8.17
CA PRO A 14 -1.20 25.40 -8.26
C PRO A 14 -1.28 24.49 -9.49
N LYS A 15 -0.70 24.90 -10.63
CA LYS A 15 -0.66 24.07 -11.85
C LYS A 15 0.09 22.75 -11.64
N GLY A 16 1.01 22.75 -10.68
CA GLY A 16 1.69 21.55 -10.24
C GLY A 16 0.75 20.60 -9.48
N LEU A 17 -0.07 21.13 -8.59
CA LEU A 17 -1.06 20.35 -7.84
C LEU A 17 -2.08 19.71 -8.78
N ASP A 18 -2.61 20.49 -9.73
CA ASP A 18 -3.53 19.99 -10.77
C ASP A 18 -2.93 18.82 -11.53
N TYR A 19 -1.64 18.89 -11.88
CA TYR A 19 -0.95 17.81 -12.55
C TYR A 19 -0.91 16.53 -11.70
N ILE A 20 -0.59 16.63 -10.41
CA ILE A 20 -0.58 15.47 -9.52
C ILE A 20 -1.98 14.86 -9.42
N ILE A 21 -2.99 15.68 -9.17
CA ILE A 21 -4.37 15.21 -9.00
C ILE A 21 -4.81 14.49 -10.28
N ASN A 22 -4.65 15.11 -11.45
CA ASN A 22 -5.07 14.50 -12.72
C ASN A 22 -4.29 13.22 -13.06
N THR A 23 -3.01 13.14 -12.68
CA THR A 23 -2.15 11.99 -13.04
C THR A 23 -2.32 10.80 -12.08
N TYR A 24 -2.57 11.05 -10.80
CA TYR A 24 -2.49 10.02 -9.76
C TYR A 24 -3.83 9.73 -9.06
N SER A 25 -4.89 10.53 -9.24
CA SER A 25 -6.18 10.37 -8.54
C SER A 25 -6.73 8.95 -8.60
N SER A 26 -6.82 8.34 -9.78
CA SER A 26 -7.38 6.97 -9.90
C SER A 26 -6.58 5.94 -9.11
N LYS A 27 -5.25 6.07 -9.08
CA LYS A 27 -4.33 5.13 -8.41
C LYS A 27 -4.31 5.35 -6.89
N VAL A 28 -4.31 6.62 -6.47
CA VAL A 28 -4.40 7.01 -5.07
C VAL A 28 -5.74 6.55 -4.50
N TYR A 29 -6.85 6.86 -5.17
CA TYR A 29 -8.18 6.41 -4.79
C TYR A 29 -8.26 4.88 -4.69
N PHE A 30 -7.76 4.16 -5.69
CA PHE A 30 -7.73 2.70 -5.66
C PHE A 30 -7.00 2.15 -4.43
N LEU A 31 -5.82 2.70 -4.10
CA LEU A 31 -5.03 2.26 -2.96
C LEU A 31 -5.68 2.61 -1.63
N VAL A 32 -6.21 3.84 -1.47
CA VAL A 32 -6.94 4.25 -0.28
C VAL A 32 -8.19 3.38 -0.09
N ASN A 33 -8.99 3.20 -1.14
CA ASN A 33 -10.18 2.35 -1.12
C ASN A 33 -9.84 0.88 -0.76
N LYS A 34 -8.69 0.37 -1.21
CA LYS A 34 -8.22 -0.96 -0.82
C LYS A 34 -7.91 -1.06 0.69
N ILE A 35 -7.45 0.01 1.31
CA ILE A 35 -7.03 0.02 2.73
C ILE A 35 -8.20 0.33 3.67
N ILE A 36 -9.03 1.33 3.33
CA ILE A 36 -10.11 1.84 4.18
C ILE A 36 -11.50 1.83 3.54
N GLY A 37 -11.68 1.27 2.34
CA GLY A 37 -12.98 1.29 1.64
C GLY A 37 -14.15 0.67 2.42
N PHE A 38 -13.87 -0.25 3.35
CA PHE A 38 -14.88 -0.80 4.27
C PHE A 38 -15.52 0.26 5.19
N TYR A 39 -14.82 1.36 5.46
CA TYR A 39 -15.31 2.42 6.34
C TYR A 39 -16.25 3.40 5.62
N GLY A 40 -16.39 3.28 4.29
CA GLY A 40 -17.31 4.08 3.49
C GLY A 40 -16.59 4.99 2.49
N LYS A 41 -17.36 5.47 1.53
CA LYS A 41 -16.87 6.34 0.44
C LYS A 41 -16.35 7.68 0.95
N GLU A 42 -17.01 8.27 1.94
CA GLU A 42 -16.62 9.57 2.53
C GLU A 42 -15.22 9.51 3.14
N GLU A 43 -14.92 8.47 3.92
CA GLU A 43 -13.59 8.28 4.53
C GLU A 43 -12.49 8.08 3.48
N VAL A 44 -12.82 7.40 2.38
CA VAL A 44 -11.91 7.25 1.24
C VAL A 44 -11.63 8.60 0.61
N GLU A 45 -12.65 9.42 0.34
CA GLU A 45 -12.51 10.73 -0.30
C GLU A 45 -11.75 11.73 0.58
N GLU A 46 -11.98 11.73 1.90
CA GLU A 46 -11.23 12.53 2.86
C GLU A 46 -9.75 12.11 2.87
N CYS A 47 -9.46 10.82 3.02
CA CYS A 47 -8.08 10.33 3.01
C CYS A 47 -7.37 10.58 1.67
N VAL A 48 -8.06 10.50 0.53
CA VAL A 48 -7.48 10.85 -0.79
C VAL A 48 -7.10 12.33 -0.84
N SER A 49 -7.95 13.20 -0.32
CA SER A 49 -7.70 14.64 -0.24
C SER A 49 -6.48 14.94 0.66
N ASP A 50 -6.42 14.30 1.83
CA ASP A 50 -5.28 14.38 2.76
C ASP A 50 -3.97 13.93 2.12
N VAL A 51 -4.02 12.89 1.29
CA VAL A 51 -2.85 12.40 0.56
C VAL A 51 -2.30 13.45 -0.39
N PHE A 52 -3.16 14.07 -1.21
CA PHE A 52 -2.70 15.11 -2.12
C PHE A 52 -2.20 16.36 -1.39
N TYR A 53 -2.89 16.74 -0.31
CA TYR A 53 -2.42 17.81 0.55
C TYR A 53 -1.04 17.50 1.15
N LYS A 54 -0.83 16.30 1.68
CA LYS A 54 0.46 15.94 2.28
C LYS A 54 1.58 15.82 1.25
N VAL A 55 1.30 15.30 0.07
CA VAL A 55 2.25 15.28 -1.05
C VAL A 55 2.64 16.71 -1.43
N TRP A 56 1.67 17.62 -1.50
CA TRP A 56 1.91 19.03 -1.75
C TRP A 56 2.78 19.67 -0.68
N GLU A 57 2.49 19.43 0.60
CA GLU A 57 3.28 19.94 1.73
C GLU A 57 4.72 19.43 1.72
N SER A 58 4.87 18.10 1.58
CA SER A 58 6.15 17.39 1.72
C SER A 58 6.96 17.26 0.43
N ILE A 59 6.58 17.93 -0.65
CA ILE A 59 7.25 17.82 -1.95
C ILE A 59 8.76 18.12 -1.90
N ASN A 60 9.21 18.93 -0.93
CA ASN A 60 10.62 19.24 -0.77
C ASN A 60 11.45 18.05 -0.27
N GLU A 61 10.81 17.05 0.35
CA GLU A 61 11.44 15.78 0.74
C GLU A 61 11.70 14.86 -0.47
N PHE A 62 11.04 15.11 -1.61
CA PHE A 62 11.24 14.30 -2.80
C PHE A 62 12.63 14.54 -3.40
N ASP A 63 13.40 13.46 -3.47
CA ASP A 63 14.71 13.39 -4.11
C ASP A 63 14.69 12.37 -5.25
N GLU A 64 14.93 12.87 -6.47
CA GLU A 64 15.01 12.02 -7.68
C GLU A 64 16.09 10.93 -7.57
N LYS A 65 17.10 11.10 -6.69
CA LYS A 65 18.13 10.08 -6.45
C LYS A 65 17.63 8.91 -5.61
N ARG A 66 16.54 9.08 -4.85
CA ARG A 66 16.00 8.05 -3.94
C ARG A 66 14.88 7.22 -4.60
N GLY A 67 14.34 7.66 -5.72
CA GLY A 67 13.33 6.91 -6.49
C GLY A 67 12.42 7.80 -7.32
N ASP A 68 11.50 7.16 -8.04
CA ASP A 68 10.57 7.83 -8.93
C ASP A 68 9.48 8.59 -8.16
N PHE A 69 8.95 9.63 -8.78
CA PHE A 69 7.93 10.47 -8.18
C PHE A 69 6.64 9.72 -7.86
N SER A 70 6.29 8.73 -8.69
CA SER A 70 5.18 7.81 -8.44
C SER A 70 5.37 7.02 -7.13
N LYS A 71 6.59 6.55 -6.84
CA LYS A 71 6.90 5.82 -5.60
C LYS A 71 6.76 6.73 -4.39
N PHE A 72 7.22 7.98 -4.49
CA PHE A 72 7.03 8.98 -3.43
C PHE A 72 5.55 9.19 -3.10
N ILE A 73 4.70 9.36 -4.11
CA ILE A 73 3.25 9.50 -3.94
C ILE A 73 2.66 8.24 -3.31
N TYR A 74 2.96 7.05 -3.84
CA TYR A 74 2.39 5.80 -3.32
C TYR A 74 2.81 5.49 -1.89
N MET A 75 4.06 5.79 -1.52
CA MET A 75 4.50 5.66 -0.13
C MET A 75 3.73 6.61 0.78
N LYS A 76 3.58 7.89 0.40
CA LYS A 76 2.76 8.84 1.16
C LYS A 76 1.32 8.34 1.26
N THR A 77 0.70 7.89 0.17
CA THR A 77 -0.65 7.31 0.15
C THR A 77 -0.79 6.15 1.12
N LYS A 78 0.11 5.16 1.05
CA LYS A 78 0.07 3.96 1.89
C LYS A 78 0.13 4.33 3.37
N TYR A 79 1.10 5.14 3.76
CA TYR A 79 1.29 5.46 5.18
C TYR A 79 0.17 6.33 5.72
N LEU A 80 -0.30 7.33 4.96
CA LEU A 80 -1.47 8.13 5.35
C LEU A 80 -2.73 7.28 5.48
N ALA A 81 -3.03 6.42 4.51
CA ALA A 81 -4.22 5.57 4.58
C ALA A 81 -4.15 4.58 5.76
N LEU A 82 -2.97 4.11 6.13
CA LEU A 82 -2.78 3.27 7.31
C LEU A 82 -2.93 4.06 8.62
N ASP A 83 -2.41 5.28 8.69
CA ASP A 83 -2.60 6.16 9.85
C ASP A 83 -4.07 6.57 10.01
N TYR A 84 -4.73 6.86 8.88
CA TYR A 84 -6.15 7.12 8.79
C TYR A 84 -6.95 5.90 9.27
N LYS A 85 -6.62 4.70 8.76
CA LYS A 85 -7.21 3.45 9.23
C LYS A 85 -7.05 3.28 10.74
N ARG A 86 -5.86 3.50 11.29
CA ARG A 86 -5.61 3.42 12.74
C ARG A 86 -6.43 4.43 13.52
N ARG A 87 -6.66 5.64 12.98
CA ARG A 87 -7.55 6.64 13.58
C ARG A 87 -9.00 6.19 13.57
N LEU A 88 -9.50 5.67 12.46
CA LEU A 88 -10.86 5.12 12.35
C LEU A 88 -11.07 3.90 13.23
N GLU A 89 -10.04 3.05 13.30
CA GLU A 89 -9.99 1.94 14.23
C GLU A 89 -10.07 2.49 15.65
N LYS A 90 -9.21 3.45 16.06
CA LYS A 90 -9.22 4.12 17.38
C LYS A 90 -10.52 4.86 17.72
N SER A 91 -11.16 5.52 16.77
CA SER A 91 -12.44 6.18 17.01
C SER A 91 -13.55 5.15 17.27
N LYS A 92 -13.50 4.00 16.59
CA LYS A 92 -14.32 2.83 16.90
C LYS A 92 -13.84 2.06 18.15
N LEU A 93 -12.54 2.12 18.46
CA LEU A 93 -11.79 1.49 19.55
C LEU A 93 -11.62 2.39 20.79
N HIS A 94 -12.39 3.48 20.92
CA HIS A 94 -12.82 3.90 22.26
C HIS A 94 -13.61 2.77 22.99
N ASN A 95 -13.82 1.63 22.30
CA ASN A 95 -14.17 0.31 22.82
C ASN A 95 -13.06 -0.77 22.70
N ASN A 96 -11.75 -0.46 22.72
CA ASN A 96 -10.61 -1.32 23.18
C ASN A 96 -9.25 -0.90 22.59
N LEU A 97 -8.16 -1.03 23.35
CA LEU A 97 -6.82 -0.53 22.97
C LEU A 97 -6.02 -1.55 22.12
N GLU A 98 -5.14 -1.05 21.23
CA GLU A 98 -3.67 -1.24 21.24
C GLU A 98 -2.94 -1.20 19.86
N LYS A 99 -1.74 -0.61 19.91
CA LYS A 99 -0.78 -0.29 18.83
C LYS A 99 -0.10 -1.53 18.23
N ASP A 100 0.31 -1.50 16.96
CA ASP A 100 1.71 -1.26 16.53
C ASP A 100 1.99 -1.62 15.05
N ILE A 101 3.05 -1.03 14.49
CA ILE A 101 3.40 -0.94 13.06
C ILE A 101 4.69 -1.68 12.75
N SER A 102 4.68 -2.54 11.72
CA SER A 102 5.69 -2.65 10.64
C SER A 102 5.56 -4.01 9.94
N ASN A 103 5.58 -4.04 8.60
CA ASN A 103 6.47 -4.94 7.86
C ASN A 103 6.40 -4.72 6.35
N ASP A 104 7.60 -4.61 5.77
CA ASP A 104 7.93 -4.47 4.37
C ASP A 104 7.58 -5.74 3.57
N ILE A 105 6.62 -5.61 2.67
CA ILE A 105 6.79 -6.01 1.28
C ILE A 105 6.33 -4.82 0.48
N SER A 106 7.20 -4.33 -0.41
CA SER A 106 6.80 -3.26 -1.30
C SER A 106 5.80 -3.83 -2.31
N ILE A 107 4.61 -3.23 -2.31
CA ILE A 107 3.60 -3.37 -3.37
C ILE A 107 4.19 -2.92 -4.72
N GLU A 108 5.39 -2.32 -4.73
CA GLU A 108 6.08 -1.82 -5.91
C GLU A 108 6.28 -2.91 -6.97
N HIS A 109 6.54 -4.17 -6.60
CA HIS A 109 6.68 -5.23 -7.62
C HIS A 109 5.37 -5.66 -8.28
N ILE A 110 4.22 -5.41 -7.65
CA ILE A 110 2.91 -5.82 -8.19
C ILE A 110 2.45 -4.84 -9.29
N ALA A 111 3.04 -3.65 -9.38
CA ALA A 111 2.49 -2.52 -10.15
C ALA A 111 3.39 -1.96 -11.25
N LEU A 112 4.57 -2.53 -11.52
CA LEU A 112 5.54 -1.95 -12.45
C LEU A 112 5.34 -2.33 -13.93
N ASP A 113 4.58 -3.37 -14.23
CA ASP A 113 4.27 -3.79 -15.61
C ASP A 113 2.98 -4.65 -15.63
N ARG A 114 2.08 -4.45 -16.61
CA ARG A 114 0.79 -5.15 -16.72
C ARG A 114 0.99 -6.67 -16.87
N GLU A 115 1.97 -7.07 -17.65
CA GLU A 115 2.28 -8.48 -17.88
C GLU A 115 2.82 -9.13 -16.59
N SER A 116 3.71 -8.42 -15.88
CA SER A 116 4.17 -8.82 -14.54
C SER A 116 3.03 -8.95 -13.53
N SER A 117 2.05 -8.02 -13.56
CA SER A 117 0.89 -8.07 -12.65
C SER A 117 0.03 -9.31 -12.87
N GLU A 118 -0.21 -9.72 -14.12
CA GLU A 118 -1.04 -10.89 -14.44
C GLU A 118 -0.36 -12.21 -14.01
N GLU A 119 0.95 -12.33 -14.22
CA GLU A 119 1.74 -13.49 -13.79
C GLU A 119 1.80 -13.63 -12.27
N ILE A 120 2.03 -12.51 -11.56
CA ILE A 120 2.01 -12.48 -10.09
C ILE A 120 0.63 -12.93 -9.57
N VAL A 121 -0.46 -12.46 -10.21
CA VAL A 121 -1.82 -12.88 -9.85
C VAL A 121 -2.03 -14.38 -10.08
N LYS A 122 -1.50 -14.95 -11.17
CA LYS A 122 -1.54 -16.41 -11.40
C LYS A 122 -0.80 -17.17 -10.30
N VAL A 123 0.40 -16.72 -9.91
CA VAL A 123 1.17 -17.35 -8.83
C VAL A 123 0.44 -17.27 -7.49
N ILE A 124 -0.08 -16.10 -7.12
CA ILE A 124 -0.87 -15.93 -5.88
C ILE A 124 -2.09 -16.85 -5.90
N ASN A 125 -2.76 -16.98 -7.05
CA ASN A 125 -3.91 -17.86 -7.18
C ASN A 125 -3.57 -19.35 -7.11
N SER A 126 -2.32 -19.73 -7.40
CA SER A 126 -1.81 -21.11 -7.31
C SER A 126 -1.48 -21.56 -5.88
N PHE A 127 -1.41 -20.64 -4.91
CA PHE A 127 -1.14 -21.00 -3.52
C PHE A 127 -2.29 -21.87 -2.98
N LYS A 128 -1.93 -22.96 -2.28
CA LYS A 128 -2.89 -23.83 -1.60
C LYS A 128 -3.27 -23.21 -0.25
N GLU A 129 -4.43 -23.57 0.28
CA GLU A 129 -4.79 -23.20 1.64
C GLU A 129 -3.89 -23.92 2.67
N PRO A 130 -3.55 -23.28 3.80
CA PRO A 130 -3.93 -21.92 4.22
C PRO A 130 -3.02 -20.79 3.68
N ASP A 131 -2.01 -21.12 2.87
CA ASP A 131 -0.99 -20.15 2.41
C ASP A 131 -1.60 -19.00 1.61
N LYS A 132 -2.55 -19.31 0.72
CA LYS A 132 -3.31 -18.30 -0.05
C LYS A 132 -4.07 -17.35 0.87
N THR A 133 -4.84 -17.89 1.81
CA THR A 133 -5.56 -17.08 2.79
C THR A 133 -4.62 -16.22 3.63
N TYR A 134 -3.52 -16.77 4.13
CA TYR A 134 -2.58 -16.00 4.95
C TYR A 134 -1.91 -14.90 4.14
N PHE A 135 -1.56 -15.18 2.89
CA PHE A 135 -1.00 -14.19 1.98
C PHE A 135 -2.00 -13.06 1.71
N TYR A 136 -3.26 -13.40 1.44
CA TYR A 136 -4.32 -12.42 1.23
C TYR A 136 -4.57 -11.58 2.48
N LEU A 137 -4.70 -12.23 3.64
CA LEU A 137 -4.88 -11.55 4.91
C LEU A 137 -3.73 -10.61 5.22
N LYS A 138 -2.48 -11.04 5.00
CA LYS A 138 -1.31 -10.22 5.29
C LYS A 138 -1.13 -9.04 4.33
N TYR A 139 -1.23 -9.27 3.02
CA TYR A 139 -0.82 -8.28 2.01
C TYR A 139 -1.97 -7.55 1.33
N PHE A 140 -3.18 -8.11 1.36
CA PHE A 140 -4.37 -7.49 0.78
C PHE A 140 -5.30 -6.93 1.84
N MET A 141 -5.44 -7.63 2.97
CA MET A 141 -6.30 -7.21 4.09
C MET A 141 -5.52 -6.60 5.27
N TYR A 142 -4.18 -6.62 5.22
CA TYR A 142 -3.28 -6.03 6.21
C TYR A 142 -3.46 -6.50 7.65
N TYR A 143 -3.85 -7.76 7.85
CA TYR A 143 -3.91 -8.40 9.17
C TYR A 143 -2.51 -8.54 9.79
N LYS A 144 -2.43 -8.47 11.13
CA LYS A 144 -1.20 -8.80 11.84
C LYS A 144 -0.95 -10.30 11.78
N ILE A 145 0.33 -10.69 11.89
CA ILE A 145 0.71 -12.11 11.91
C ILE A 145 0.08 -12.78 13.13
N ASP A 146 0.08 -12.09 14.28
CA ASP A 146 -0.53 -12.57 15.52
C ASP A 146 -2.06 -12.70 15.41
N ASP A 147 -2.73 -11.78 14.71
CA ASP A 147 -4.19 -11.88 14.44
C ASP A 147 -4.50 -13.09 13.55
N ILE A 148 -3.68 -13.32 12.51
CA ILE A 148 -3.83 -14.50 11.65
C ILE A 148 -3.56 -15.77 12.47
N ALA A 149 -2.51 -15.78 13.29
CA ALA A 149 -2.17 -16.92 14.13
C ALA A 149 -3.32 -17.26 15.09
N THR A 150 -3.86 -16.25 15.77
CA THR A 150 -4.98 -16.38 16.71
C THR A 150 -6.25 -16.85 15.98
N LYS A 151 -6.62 -16.19 14.88
CA LYS A 151 -7.84 -16.50 14.11
C LYS A 151 -7.86 -17.92 13.58
N TYR A 152 -6.71 -18.43 13.15
CA TYR A 152 -6.59 -19.77 12.58
C TYR A 152 -6.00 -20.79 13.55
N LYS A 153 -5.92 -20.46 14.86
CA LYS A 153 -5.42 -21.34 15.93
C LYS A 153 -4.07 -21.98 15.58
N THR A 154 -3.15 -21.17 15.05
CA THR A 154 -1.79 -21.58 14.69
C THR A 154 -0.77 -20.68 15.38
N THR A 155 0.52 -20.96 15.21
CA THR A 155 1.59 -20.16 15.83
C THR A 155 2.02 -19.01 14.92
N ARG A 156 2.51 -17.91 15.51
CA ARG A 156 3.13 -16.79 14.80
C ARG A 156 4.21 -17.26 13.82
N ALA A 157 5.09 -18.15 14.27
CA ALA A 157 6.15 -18.74 13.45
C ALA A 157 5.62 -19.56 12.26
N SER A 158 4.50 -20.28 12.43
CA SER A 158 3.85 -21.01 11.33
C SER A 158 3.36 -20.05 10.24
N VAL A 159 2.72 -18.95 10.63
CA VAL A 159 2.26 -17.91 9.68
C VAL A 159 3.45 -17.26 8.98
N GLU A 160 4.51 -16.90 9.70
CA GLU A 160 5.73 -16.32 9.12
C GLU A 160 6.41 -17.23 8.09
N ASN A 161 6.59 -18.51 8.44
CA ASN A 161 7.22 -19.48 7.55
C ASN A 161 6.39 -19.71 6.28
N ARG A 162 5.06 -19.73 6.38
CA ARG A 162 4.15 -19.84 5.23
C ARG A 162 4.25 -18.62 4.32
N LEU A 163 4.17 -17.42 4.91
CA LEU A 163 4.32 -16.16 4.17
C LEU A 163 5.71 -16.05 3.51
N TYR A 164 6.75 -16.53 4.17
CA TYR A 164 8.11 -16.61 3.61
C TYR A 164 8.16 -17.49 2.37
N ARG A 165 7.59 -18.70 2.42
CA ARG A 165 7.52 -19.59 1.24
C ARG A 165 6.73 -18.97 0.08
N CYS A 166 5.64 -18.26 0.38
CA CYS A 166 4.88 -17.53 -0.64
C CYS A 166 5.72 -16.45 -1.32
N ARG A 167 6.46 -15.65 -0.54
CA ARG A 167 7.39 -14.63 -1.06
C ARG A 167 8.47 -15.26 -1.95
N LEU A 168 9.05 -16.37 -1.51
CA LEU A 168 10.12 -17.05 -2.25
C LEU A 168 9.63 -17.51 -3.63
N LYS A 169 8.42 -18.10 -3.71
CA LYS A 169 7.82 -18.48 -5.00
C LYS A 169 7.60 -17.30 -5.94
N ILE A 170 7.15 -16.16 -5.41
CA ILE A 170 6.97 -14.94 -6.22
C ILE A 170 8.33 -14.42 -6.68
N LYS A 171 9.35 -14.45 -5.81
CA LYS A 171 10.72 -14.05 -6.13
C LYS A 171 11.33 -14.93 -7.24
N GLU A 172 11.24 -16.25 -7.12
CA GLU A 172 11.72 -17.19 -8.15
C GLU A 172 11.07 -16.94 -9.51
N MET A 173 9.77 -16.63 -9.54
CA MET A 173 9.07 -16.28 -10.78
C MET A 173 9.64 -15.00 -11.41
N LEU A 174 9.88 -13.97 -10.59
CA LEU A 174 10.45 -12.70 -11.05
C LEU A 174 11.91 -12.85 -11.53
N GLU A 175 12.70 -13.70 -10.87
CA GLU A 175 14.10 -13.96 -11.22
C GLU A 175 14.24 -14.76 -12.52
N ARG A 176 13.31 -15.67 -12.84
CA ARG A 176 13.30 -16.40 -14.14
C ARG A 176 13.09 -15.52 -15.37
N ARG A 177 12.74 -14.25 -15.17
CA ARG A 177 12.49 -13.29 -16.25
C ARG A 177 13.73 -12.46 -16.62
N TYR A 178 14.81 -12.57 -15.84
CA TYR A 178 16.11 -11.95 -16.07
C TYR A 178 17.15 -13.03 -16.41
#